data_AF-W6L255-F1
#
_entry.id   AF-W6L255-F1
#
_cell.length_a   1.000
_cell.length_b   1.000
_cell.length_c   1.000
_cell.angle_alpha   90.00
_cell.angle_beta   90.00
_cell.angle_gamma   90.00
#
_symmetry.space_group_name_H-M   'P 1'
#
loop_
_entity.id
_entity.type
_entity.pdbx_description
1 polymer ?
#
loop_
_entity_poly.entity_id
_entity_poly.type
_entity_poly.pdbx_seq_one_letter_code
_entity_poly.pdbx_strand_id
1 'polypeptide(L)'
;MLSKLKPLYGVLSTQFVHEQKESIAHAISTVQKISYDNAWYGSLFRVGEAESLTDLIMGFLVEWLMGYIILYPFAALYYAVWVAPWSVYAYCSGFSGILPALLAYVIAVMIMFSPLLILMGGVYLIYSKHLRGMPNLSTRARRRNQTHED
;
A
#
# COMPACT_ATOMS: atom_id res chain seq x y z
N MET A 1 -24.97 -8.18 21.19
CA MET A 1 -26.06 -7.19 21.27
C MET A 1 -25.81 -5.90 20.45
N LEU A 2 -24.57 -5.40 20.31
CA LEU A 2 -24.26 -4.23 19.45
C LEU A 2 -24.54 -4.43 17.95
N SER A 3 -24.40 -5.64 17.41
CA SER A 3 -24.68 -5.93 15.98
C SER A 3 -26.15 -5.73 15.60
N LYS A 4 -27.07 -5.72 16.57
CA LYS A 4 -28.50 -5.41 16.34
C LYS A 4 -28.82 -3.91 16.40
N LEU A 5 -27.91 -3.08 16.94
CA LEU A 5 -28.03 -1.62 16.96
C LEU A 5 -27.39 -0.96 15.73
N LYS A 6 -26.36 -1.59 15.12
CA LYS A 6 -25.79 -1.16 13.83
C LYS A 6 -26.82 -0.86 12.74
N PRO A 7 -27.82 -1.71 12.46
CA PRO A 7 -28.82 -1.46 11.41
C PRO A 7 -29.79 -0.29 11.70
N LEU A 8 -29.80 0.29 12.91
CA LEU A 8 -30.56 1.53 13.17
C LEU A 8 -29.88 2.77 12.60
N TYR A 9 -28.56 2.69 12.39
CA TYR A 9 -27.73 3.78 11.91
C TYR A 9 -27.38 3.49 10.44
N GLY A 10 -27.77 4.37 9.51
CA GLY A 10 -27.48 4.15 8.09
C GLY A 10 -25.98 4.23 7.76
N VAL A 11 -25.63 4.00 6.49
CA VAL A 11 -24.27 4.13 5.95
C VAL A 11 -23.63 5.49 6.25
N LEU A 12 -24.43 6.55 6.41
CA LEU A 12 -23.95 7.90 6.73
C LEU A 12 -23.69 8.13 8.24
N SER A 13 -23.78 7.09 9.06
CA SER A 13 -23.60 7.21 10.50
C SER A 13 -22.14 7.38 10.90
N THR A 14 -21.93 8.06 12.02
CA THR A 14 -20.62 8.19 12.66
C THR A 14 -20.02 6.82 13.01
N GLN A 15 -20.87 5.85 13.36
CA GLN A 15 -20.46 4.48 13.67
C GLN A 15 -19.87 3.76 12.46
N PHE A 16 -20.49 3.89 11.28
CA PHE A 16 -19.96 3.32 10.04
C PHE A 16 -18.57 3.91 9.73
N VAL A 17 -18.42 5.23 9.82
CA VAL A 17 -17.13 5.90 9.58
C VAL A 17 -16.05 5.43 10.56
N HIS A 18 -16.41 5.26 11.83
CA HIS A 18 -15.49 4.77 12.84
C HIS A 18 -15.02 3.34 12.54
N GLU A 19 -15.95 2.45 12.16
CA GLU A 19 -15.63 1.07 11.81
C GLU A 19 -14.76 0.96 10.55
N GLN A 20 -14.98 1.81 9.55
CA GLN A 20 -14.11 1.86 8.37
C GLN A 20 -12.70 2.31 8.74
N LYS A 21 -12.57 3.35 9.58
CA LYS A 21 -11.26 3.82 10.05
C LYS A 21 -10.53 2.76 10.87
N GLU A 22 -11.23 2.10 11.78
CA GLU A 22 -10.68 1.03 12.62
C GLU A 22 -10.24 -0.16 11.77
N SER A 23 -11.06 -0.56 10.79
CA SER A 23 -10.74 -1.65 9.86
C SER A 23 -9.52 -1.34 9.00
N ILE A 24 -9.42 -0.11 8.47
CA ILE A 24 -8.24 0.36 7.72
C ILE A 24 -7.02 0.36 8.63
N ALA A 25 -7.10 0.95 9.83
CA ALA A 25 -5.99 1.01 10.76
C ALA A 25 -5.50 -0.40 11.17
N HIS A 26 -6.42 -1.32 11.42
CA HIS A 26 -6.12 -2.71 11.73
C HIS A 26 -5.42 -3.41 10.56
N ALA A 27 -5.90 -3.24 9.33
CA ALA A 27 -5.26 -3.80 8.14
C ALA A 27 -3.82 -3.28 7.98
N ILE A 28 -3.62 -1.97 8.13
CA ILE A 28 -2.29 -1.35 8.06
C ILE A 28 -1.37 -1.88 9.17
N SER A 29 -1.85 -1.90 10.42
CA SER A 29 -1.07 -2.39 11.57
C SER A 29 -0.68 -3.86 11.40
N THR A 30 -1.57 -4.68 10.84
CA THR A 30 -1.29 -6.10 10.55
C THR A 30 -0.15 -6.24 9.54
N VAL A 31 -0.20 -5.48 8.44
CA VAL A 31 0.87 -5.48 7.43
C VAL A 31 2.19 -4.99 8.02
N GLN A 32 2.15 -3.91 8.81
CA GLN A 32 3.34 -3.38 9.49
C GLN A 32 3.97 -4.40 10.41
N LYS A 33 3.16 -5.11 11.20
CA LYS A 33 3.63 -6.13 12.13
C LYS A 33 4.28 -7.29 11.40
N ILE A 34 3.61 -7.85 10.38
CA ILE A 34 4.16 -8.96 9.60
C ILE A 34 5.47 -8.56 8.92
N SER A 35 5.51 -7.35 8.35
CA SER A 35 6.72 -6.83 7.69
C SER A 35 7.86 -6.64 8.69
N TYR A 36 7.54 -6.14 9.89
CA TYR A 36 8.51 -5.95 10.97
C TYR A 36 9.05 -7.28 11.46
N ASP A 37 8.19 -8.25 11.74
CA ASP A 37 8.58 -9.58 12.21
C ASP A 37 9.49 -10.26 11.19
N ASN A 38 9.14 -10.22 9.90
CA ASN A 38 9.98 -10.75 8.82
C ASN A 38 11.36 -10.07 8.76
N ALA A 39 11.41 -8.74 8.80
CA ALA A 39 12.67 -7.99 8.77
C ALA A 39 13.51 -8.23 10.03
N TRP A 40 12.88 -8.41 11.19
CA TRP A 40 13.56 -8.70 12.44
C TRP A 40 14.22 -10.07 12.42
N TYR A 41 13.49 -11.11 11.99
CA TYR A 41 14.07 -12.43 11.84
C TYR A 41 15.15 -12.45 10.75
N GLY A 42 14.93 -11.77 9.62
CA GLY A 42 15.92 -11.62 8.55
C GLY A 42 17.21 -10.94 9.02
N SER A 43 17.10 -9.86 9.79
CA SER A 43 18.26 -9.14 10.31
C SER A 43 19.08 -9.97 11.30
N LEU A 44 18.43 -10.78 12.16
CA LEU A 44 19.10 -11.68 13.10
C LEU A 44 20.00 -12.72 12.40
N PHE A 45 19.58 -13.24 11.24
CA PHE A 45 20.42 -14.17 10.46
C PHE A 45 21.59 -13.46 9.76
N ARG A 46 21.45 -12.17 9.45
CA ARG A 46 22.45 -11.36 8.74
C ARG A 46 23.43 -10.64 9.67
N VAL A 47 23.24 -10.73 10.99
CA VAL A 47 24.18 -10.17 12.00
C VAL A 47 25.60 -10.69 11.81
N GLY A 48 25.76 -11.95 11.40
CA GLY A 48 27.09 -12.55 11.14
C GLY A 48 27.78 -12.05 9.87
N GLU A 49 27.03 -11.45 8.94
CA GLU A 49 27.51 -10.96 7.64
C GLU A 49 27.70 -9.43 7.61
N ALA A 50 27.11 -8.71 8.57
CA ALA A 50 27.14 -7.26 8.61
C ALA A 50 28.51 -6.72 9.07
N GLU A 51 29.13 -5.87 8.26
CA GLU A 51 30.42 -5.24 8.57
C GLU A 51 30.28 -4.13 9.64
N SER A 52 29.09 -3.54 9.79
CA SER A 52 28.82 -2.48 10.76
C SER A 52 27.37 -2.46 11.25
N LEU A 53 27.15 -1.86 12.42
CA LEU A 53 25.81 -1.67 12.98
C LEU A 53 24.92 -0.79 12.10
N THR A 54 25.50 0.15 11.34
CA THR A 54 24.76 0.97 10.38
C THR A 54 24.26 0.14 9.21
N ASP A 55 25.07 -0.80 8.72
CA ASP A 55 24.69 -1.68 7.62
C ASP A 55 23.55 -2.62 8.04
N LEU A 56 23.62 -3.16 9.26
CA LEU A 56 22.54 -3.94 9.85
C LEU A 56 21.22 -3.16 9.94
N ILE A 57 21.26 -1.91 10.41
CA ILE A 57 20.07 -1.05 10.51
C ILE A 57 19.51 -0.71 9.13
N MET A 58 20.37 -0.36 8.17
CA MET A 58 19.91 -0.04 6.80
C MET A 58 19.33 -1.27 6.11
N GLY A 59 19.95 -2.43 6.27
CA GLY A 59 19.42 -3.71 5.78
C GLY A 59 18.04 -4.02 6.37
N PHE A 60 17.90 -3.89 7.69
CA PHE A 60 16.60 -4.05 8.37
C PHE A 60 15.54 -3.09 7.84
N LEU A 61 15.86 -1.80 7.71
CA LEU A 61 14.91 -0.79 7.23
C LEU A 61 14.47 -1.03 5.79
N VAL A 62 15.40 -1.42 4.91
CA VAL A 62 15.09 -1.77 3.52
C VAL A 62 14.20 -3.00 3.47
N GLU A 63 14.53 -4.05 4.22
CA GLU A 63 13.76 -5.29 4.24
C GLU A 63 12.35 -5.07 4.81
N TRP A 64 12.24 -4.30 5.90
CA TRP A 64 10.95 -3.90 6.48
C TRP A 64 10.10 -3.10 5.49
N LEU A 65 10.68 -2.10 4.84
CA LEU A 65 9.99 -1.26 3.85
C LEU A 65 9.54 -2.07 2.63
N MET A 66 10.41 -2.94 2.12
CA MET A 66 10.08 -3.80 0.97
C MET A 66 8.98 -4.81 1.33
N GLY A 67 9.04 -5.42 2.51
CA GLY A 67 7.98 -6.28 3.03
C GLY A 67 6.64 -5.54 3.09
N TYR A 68 6.64 -4.30 3.60
CA TYR A 68 5.45 -3.47 3.67
C TYR A 68 4.90 -3.16 2.26
N ILE A 69 5.75 -2.73 1.32
CA ILE A 69 5.36 -2.40 -0.06
C ILE A 69 4.75 -3.61 -0.77
N ILE A 70 5.28 -4.81 -0.54
CA ILE A 70 4.80 -6.05 -1.17
C ILE A 70 3.47 -6.51 -0.56
N LEU A 71 3.32 -6.42 0.76
CA LEU A 71 2.14 -6.91 1.47
C LEU A 71 0.95 -5.94 1.42
N TYR A 72 1.20 -4.64 1.35
CA TYR A 72 0.16 -3.61 1.39
C TYR A 72 -0.90 -3.75 0.26
N PRO A 73 -0.56 -4.04 -1.01
CA PRO A 73 -1.54 -4.32 -2.07
C PRO A 73 -2.54 -5.42 -1.70
N PHE A 74 -2.07 -6.50 -1.06
CA PHE A 74 -2.94 -7.60 -0.65
C PHE A 74 -3.91 -7.17 0.45
N ALA A 75 -3.45 -6.36 1.41
CA ALA A 75 -4.32 -5.80 2.43
C ALA A 75 -5.36 -4.83 1.85
N ALA A 76 -4.97 -4.00 0.89
CA ALA A 76 -5.89 -3.10 0.19
C ALA A 76 -6.95 -3.87 -0.62
N LEU A 77 -6.55 -4.94 -1.31
CA LEU A 77 -7.46 -5.84 -2.02
C LEU A 77 -8.40 -6.58 -1.07
N TYR A 78 -7.88 -7.12 0.03
CA TYR A 78 -8.69 -7.77 1.07
C TYR A 78 -9.73 -6.80 1.63
N TYR A 79 -9.33 -5.56 1.93
CA TYR A 79 -10.25 -4.54 2.40
C TYR A 79 -11.33 -4.22 1.35
N ALA A 80 -10.95 -4.01 0.09
CA ALA A 80 -11.90 -3.65 -0.96
C ALA A 80 -12.86 -4.77 -1.35
N VAL A 81 -12.39 -6.02 -1.41
CA VAL A 81 -13.22 -7.13 -1.90
C VAL A 81 -13.99 -7.82 -0.77
N TRP A 82 -13.50 -7.72 0.48
CA TRP A 82 -14.09 -8.44 1.60
C TRP A 82 -14.65 -7.51 2.67
N VAL A 83 -13.82 -6.68 3.29
CA VAL A 83 -14.21 -5.92 4.49
C VAL A 83 -15.22 -4.82 4.17
N ALA A 84 -14.94 -4.00 3.15
CA ALA A 84 -15.78 -2.87 2.79
C ALA A 84 -17.16 -3.31 2.26
N PRO A 85 -17.31 -4.33 1.38
CA PRO A 85 -18.61 -4.80 0.94
C PRO A 85 -19.48 -5.36 2.08
N TRP A 86 -18.88 -6.15 2.98
CA TRP A 86 -19.60 -6.71 4.13
C TRP A 86 -20.07 -5.62 5.09
N SER A 87 -19.22 -4.64 5.36
CA SER A 87 -19.60 -3.49 6.19
C SER A 87 -20.74 -2.71 5.53
N VAL A 88 -20.61 -2.34 4.25
CA VAL A 88 -21.64 -1.58 3.54
C VAL A 88 -22.98 -2.33 3.49
N TYR A 89 -22.96 -3.65 3.26
CA TYR A 89 -24.15 -4.50 3.31
C TYR A 89 -24.83 -4.46 4.68
N ALA A 90 -24.05 -4.51 5.77
CA ALA A 90 -24.59 -4.51 7.13
C ALA A 90 -25.31 -3.20 7.52
N TYR A 91 -24.94 -2.07 6.91
CA TYR A 91 -25.50 -0.74 7.19
C TYR A 91 -26.51 -0.25 6.12
N CYS A 92 -26.78 -1.05 5.08
CA CYS A 92 -27.71 -0.68 4.02
C CYS A 92 -29.17 -1.03 4.40
N SER A 93 -29.95 -0.02 4.80
CA SER A 93 -31.35 -0.17 5.22
C SER A 93 -32.36 0.03 4.07
N GLY A 94 -32.24 -0.75 3.00
CA GLY A 94 -33.20 -0.79 1.88
C GLY A 94 -32.77 -0.07 0.60
N PHE A 95 -33.65 -0.05 -0.41
CA PHE A 95 -33.34 0.37 -1.79
C PHE A 95 -32.90 1.85 -1.90
N SER A 96 -33.42 2.73 -1.04
CA SER A 96 -33.02 4.14 -0.97
C SER A 96 -31.59 4.35 -0.41
N GLY A 97 -31.03 3.34 0.27
CA GLY A 97 -29.68 3.37 0.84
C GLY A 97 -28.57 2.93 -0.12
N ILE A 98 -28.90 2.44 -1.31
CA ILE A 98 -27.93 1.84 -2.25
C ILE A 98 -26.94 2.87 -2.79
N LEU A 99 -27.40 4.05 -3.16
CA LEU A 99 -26.53 5.10 -3.69
C LEU A 99 -25.52 5.62 -2.64
N PRO A 100 -25.92 5.99 -1.41
CA PRO A 100 -24.96 6.39 -0.38
C PRO A 100 -24.05 5.22 0.06
N ALA A 101 -24.55 3.98 0.07
CA ALA A 101 -23.76 2.76 0.27
C ALA A 101 -22.61 2.64 -0.75
N LEU A 102 -22.93 2.81 -2.03
CA LEU A 102 -21.95 2.74 -3.12
C LEU A 102 -20.91 3.85 -3.01
N LEU A 103 -21.33 5.09 -2.73
CA LEU A 103 -20.42 6.22 -2.58
C LEU A 103 -19.47 6.02 -1.39
N ALA A 104 -19.99 5.58 -0.26
CA ALA A 104 -19.19 5.31 0.93
C ALA A 104 -18.17 4.18 0.69
N TYR A 105 -18.57 3.12 -0.01
CA TYR A 105 -17.68 2.06 -0.47
C TYR A 105 -16.53 2.62 -1.32
N VAL A 106 -16.85 3.38 -2.37
CA VAL A 106 -15.84 3.94 -3.28
C VAL A 106 -14.86 4.83 -2.54
N ILE A 107 -15.35 5.73 -1.68
CA ILE A 107 -14.49 6.63 -0.90
C ILE A 107 -13.55 5.83 0.02
N ALA A 108 -14.08 4.83 0.73
CA ALA A 108 -13.29 4.03 1.65
C ALA A 108 -12.20 3.21 0.94
N VAL A 109 -12.55 2.61 -0.21
CA VAL A 109 -11.58 1.92 -1.08
C VAL A 109 -10.53 2.90 -1.61
N MET A 110 -10.93 4.08 -2.09
CA MET A 110 -9.97 5.09 -2.57
C MET A 110 -9.00 5.55 -1.49
N ILE A 111 -9.46 5.69 -0.24
CA ILE A 111 -8.59 6.02 0.91
C ILE A 111 -7.58 4.90 1.13
N MET A 112 -8.01 3.64 1.16
CA MET A 112 -7.12 2.49 1.35
C MET A 112 -6.12 2.32 0.20
N PHE A 113 -6.49 2.67 -1.05
CA PHE A 113 -5.60 2.61 -2.20
C PHE A 113 -4.69 3.84 -2.34
N SER A 114 -4.94 4.91 -1.60
CA SER A 114 -4.20 6.17 -1.75
C SER A 114 -2.67 6.01 -1.60
N PRO A 115 -2.11 5.20 -0.69
CA PRO A 115 -0.66 5.06 -0.59
C PRO A 115 -0.05 4.37 -1.81
N LEU A 116 -0.78 3.43 -2.43
CA LEU A 116 -0.35 2.76 -3.66
C LEU A 116 -0.36 3.73 -4.85
N LEU A 117 -1.39 4.57 -4.95
CA LEU A 117 -1.46 5.58 -6.00
C LEU A 117 -0.33 6.61 -5.86
N ILE A 118 -0.02 7.03 -4.64
CA ILE A 118 1.11 7.93 -4.36
C ILE A 118 2.43 7.26 -4.74
N LEU A 119 2.64 5.99 -4.37
CA LEU A 119 3.84 5.24 -4.70
C LEU A 119 4.01 5.09 -6.21
N MET A 120 2.95 4.65 -6.92
CA MET A 120 2.94 4.53 -8.38
C MET A 120 3.20 5.87 -9.07
N GLY A 121 2.57 6.95 -8.59
CA GLY A 121 2.80 8.30 -9.08
C GLY A 121 4.24 8.76 -8.89
N GLY A 122 4.83 8.50 -7.72
CA GLY A 122 6.23 8.80 -7.43
C GLY A 122 7.19 8.05 -8.37
N VAL A 123 6.99 6.74 -8.52
CA VAL A 123 7.79 5.91 -9.44
C VAL A 123 7.65 6.39 -10.89
N TYR A 124 6.43 6.71 -11.34
CA TYR A 124 6.17 7.24 -12.68
C TYR A 124 6.85 8.59 -12.91
N LEU A 125 6.84 9.50 -11.93
CA LEU A 125 7.52 10.79 -12.03
C LEU A 125 9.04 10.64 -12.10
N ILE A 126 9.62 9.72 -11.33
CA ILE A 126 11.05 9.41 -11.39
C ILE A 126 11.39 8.84 -12.76
N TYR A 127 10.64 7.84 -13.23
CA TYR A 127 10.85 7.22 -14.53
C TYR A 127 10.72 8.22 -15.69
N SER A 128 9.67 9.03 -15.68
CA SER A 128 9.40 10.00 -16.75
C SER A 128 10.41 11.15 -16.80
N LYS A 129 10.98 11.57 -15.67
CA LYS A 129 11.98 12.65 -15.63
C LYS A 129 13.42 12.15 -15.80
N HIS A 130 13.79 11.02 -15.19
CA HIS A 130 15.17 10.56 -15.15
C HIS A 130 15.49 9.48 -16.19
N LEU A 131 14.53 8.62 -16.56
CA LEU A 131 14.79 7.51 -17.49
C LEU A 131 14.32 7.81 -18.93
N ARG A 132 13.23 8.56 -19.14
CA ARG A 132 12.84 8.97 -20.51
C ARG A 132 13.81 9.95 -21.17
N GLY A 133 14.69 10.58 -20.40
CA GLY A 133 15.79 11.43 -20.89
C GLY A 133 17.08 10.67 -21.25
N MET A 134 17.11 9.33 -21.13
CA MET A 134 18.22 8.47 -21.57
C MET A 134 18.04 7.80 -22.94
N PRO A 135 17.44 8.40 -23.99
CA PRO A 135 17.79 7.95 -25.33
C PRO A 135 19.23 8.42 -25.57
N ASN A 136 20.15 7.47 -25.73
CA ASN A 136 21.51 7.64 -26.27
C ASN A 136 22.72 7.58 -25.33
N LEU A 137 22.67 7.00 -24.13
CA LEU A 137 23.94 6.58 -23.50
C LEU A 137 24.59 5.44 -24.28
N SER A 138 23.81 4.44 -24.69
CA SER A 138 24.26 3.37 -25.58
C SER A 138 24.62 3.89 -26.98
N THR A 139 23.82 4.79 -27.55
CA THR A 139 24.07 5.36 -28.89
C THR A 139 25.25 6.34 -28.92
N ARG A 140 25.50 7.12 -27.84
CA ARG A 140 26.70 7.96 -27.70
C ARG A 140 27.95 7.13 -27.45
N ALA A 141 27.87 6.06 -26.63
CA ALA A 141 28.98 5.13 -26.44
C ALA A 141 29.36 4.44 -27.75
N ARG A 142 28.36 4.02 -28.55
CA ARG A 142 28.57 3.38 -29.86
C ARG A 142 29.20 4.34 -30.89
N ARG A 143 28.80 5.62 -30.91
CA ARG A 143 29.44 6.65 -31.75
C ARG A 143 30.87 6.98 -31.31
N ARG A 144 31.14 6.99 -30.00
CA ARG A 144 32.49 7.27 -29.46
C ARG A 144 33.50 6.17 -29.81
N ASN A 145 33.05 4.91 -29.83
CA ASN A 145 33.93 3.79 -30.22
C ASN A 145 34.22 3.80 -31.73
N GLN A 146 33.26 4.19 -32.57
CA GLN A 146 33.49 4.32 -34.02
C GLN A 146 34.49 5.42 -34.38
N THR A 147 34.54 6.54 -33.64
CA THR A 147 35.52 7.61 -33.86
C THR A 147 36.93 7.31 -33.33
N HIS A 148 37.13 6.20 -32.63
CA HIS A 148 38.44 5.79 -32.10
C HIS A 148 39.10 4.66 -32.91
N GLU A 149 38.37 4.09 -33.89
CA GLU A 149 38.85 3.03 -34.78
C GLU A 149 39.24 3.53 -36.18
N ASP A 150 39.04 4.83 -36.47
CA ASP A 150 39.54 5.54 -37.66
C ASP A 150 40.77 6.40 -37.32
#